data_AF-A0A920ULF9-F1
#
_entry.id   AF-A0A920ULF9-F1
#
_cell.length_a   1.000
_cell.length_b   1.000
_cell.length_c   1.000
_cell.angle_alpha   90.00
_cell.angle_beta   90.00
_cell.angle_gamma   90.00
#
_symmetry.space_group_name_H-M   'P 1'
#
loop_
_entity.id
_entity.type
_entity.pdbx_description
1 polymer ?
#
loop_
_entity_poly.entity_id
_entity_poly.type
_entity_poly.pdbx_seq_one_letter_code
_entity_poly.pdbx_strand_id
1 'polypeptide(L)'
;MGDQSPLLHPDVNSYRGLPKQLTHVSNVFIEDRWGQGDTTIGFATSDYIIENSFSTPSQHQGYIEPHSCLVSIDDNGVAQIWASCKVPFQVRDQLSVALGLPKDRIRVNPVAIGGDYGGKGSAMDIPVAYFLALKTGHPVKMVMDYLEEFTAGNPRHSAVKNLKTGVMKDGH
;
A
#
# COMPACT_ATOMS: atom_id res chain seq x y z
N MET A 1 11.74 16.83 6.15
CA MET A 1 11.41 16.59 7.57
C MET A 1 12.39 17.39 8.38
N GLY A 2 11.92 18.23 9.31
CA GLY A 2 12.83 18.93 10.22
C GLY A 2 13.30 17.97 11.32
N ASP A 3 14.50 18.18 11.84
CA ASP A 3 15.12 17.38 12.90
C ASP A 3 14.31 17.32 14.21
N GLN A 4 13.27 18.14 14.34
CA GLN A 4 12.35 18.20 15.49
C GLN A 4 10.98 17.56 15.23
N SER A 5 10.80 16.85 14.11
CA SER A 5 9.52 16.18 13.84
C SER A 5 9.29 15.04 14.85
N PRO A 6 8.10 14.93 15.46
CA PRO A 6 7.82 13.82 16.36
C PRO A 6 7.94 12.48 15.61
N LEU A 7 8.49 11.47 16.29
CA LEU A 7 8.55 10.12 15.74
C LEU A 7 7.14 9.53 15.69
N LEU A 8 6.72 9.06 14.51
CA LEU A 8 5.42 8.41 14.32
C LEU A 8 5.39 7.00 14.93
N HIS A 9 6.52 6.29 14.86
CA HIS A 9 6.69 4.95 15.38
C HIS A 9 7.95 4.87 16.26
N PRO A 10 7.93 5.47 17.48
CA PRO A 10 9.08 5.43 18.38
C PRO A 10 9.49 3.99 18.74
N ASP A 11 8.52 3.08 18.79
CA ASP A 11 8.72 1.67 19.16
C ASP A 11 8.79 0.73 17.95
N VAL A 12 9.08 1.22 16.74
CA VAL A 12 9.04 0.42 15.50
C VAL A 12 9.81 -0.90 15.57
N ASN A 13 10.92 -0.94 16.33
CA ASN A 13 11.71 -2.15 16.54
C ASN A 13 11.00 -3.25 17.35
N SER A 14 9.90 -2.94 18.03
CA SER A 14 9.04 -3.91 18.73
C SER A 14 7.99 -4.54 17.82
N TYR A 15 7.78 -4.01 16.61
CA TYR A 15 6.70 -4.44 15.74
C TYR A 15 7.00 -5.81 15.14
N ARG A 16 5.98 -6.69 15.12
CA ARG A 16 6.09 -8.00 14.48
C ARG A 16 6.13 -7.83 12.96
N GLY A 17 7.11 -8.44 12.32
CA GLY A 17 7.24 -8.44 10.85
C GLY A 17 8.12 -7.34 10.27
N LEU A 18 8.82 -6.56 11.11
CA LEU A 18 9.87 -5.66 10.63
C LEU A 18 11.00 -6.49 10.00
N PRO A 19 11.37 -6.27 8.72
CA PRO A 19 12.35 -7.11 8.03
C PRO A 19 13.74 -7.07 8.68
N LYS A 20 14.10 -5.93 9.28
CA LYS A 20 15.38 -5.69 9.95
C LYS A 20 15.21 -4.65 11.04
N GLN A 21 15.83 -4.85 12.20
CA GLN A 21 15.87 -3.83 13.24
C GLN A 21 16.61 -2.58 12.74
N LEU A 22 16.04 -1.42 13.06
CA LEU A 22 16.62 -0.13 12.74
C LEU A 22 17.67 0.23 13.79
N THR A 23 18.86 0.61 13.33
CA THR A 23 19.93 1.13 14.19
C THR A 23 19.63 2.54 14.70
N HIS A 24 18.85 3.31 13.94
CA HIS A 24 18.36 4.63 14.32
C HIS A 24 16.88 4.75 13.93
N VAL A 25 16.02 4.97 14.92
CA VAL A 25 14.58 5.17 14.68
C VAL A 25 14.37 6.53 14.03
N SER A 26 13.64 6.56 12.92
CA SER A 26 13.29 7.80 12.22
C SER A 26 11.93 7.66 11.54
N ASN A 27 11.43 8.75 10.98
CA ASN A 27 10.23 8.72 10.15
C ASN A 27 10.52 8.33 8.68
N VAL A 28 11.76 7.95 8.36
CA VAL A 28 12.11 7.34 7.07
C VAL A 28 11.73 5.86 7.15
N PHE A 29 10.76 5.45 6.35
CA PHE A 29 10.28 4.07 6.35
C PHE A 29 11.25 3.10 5.65
N ILE A 30 11.78 3.50 4.48
CA ILE A 30 12.72 2.71 3.68
C ILE A 30 13.76 3.66 3.07
N GLU A 31 15.02 3.24 3.11
CA GLU A 31 16.12 3.85 2.34
C GLU A 31 16.79 2.78 1.49
N ASP A 32 16.73 2.95 0.17
CA ASP A 32 17.34 2.05 -0.79
C ASP A 32 18.41 2.78 -1.60
N ARG A 33 19.60 2.17 -1.74
CA ARG A 33 20.71 2.72 -2.52
C ARG A 33 21.15 1.73 -3.58
N TRP A 34 21.15 2.19 -4.83
CA TRP A 34 21.48 1.40 -6.01
C TRP A 34 22.41 2.22 -6.89
N GLY A 35 23.37 1.55 -7.55
CA GLY A 35 24.33 2.22 -8.41
C GLY A 35 24.96 1.25 -9.40
N GLN A 36 25.42 1.80 -10.52
CA GLN A 36 26.12 1.08 -11.56
C GLN A 36 27.17 1.99 -12.18
N GLY A 37 28.41 1.49 -12.32
CA GLY A 37 29.54 2.28 -12.82
C GLY A 37 30.01 3.37 -11.85
N ASP A 38 30.85 4.28 -12.36
CA ASP A 38 31.36 5.45 -11.63
C ASP A 38 30.72 6.73 -12.20
N THR A 39 29.78 7.28 -11.44
CA THR A 39 29.05 8.50 -11.84
C THR A 39 29.95 9.74 -11.80
N THR A 40 31.02 9.75 -11.01
CA THR A 40 31.97 10.87 -10.96
C THR A 40 32.69 10.98 -12.30
N ILE A 41 33.19 9.85 -12.82
CA ILE A 41 33.82 9.79 -14.14
C ILE A 41 32.78 10.15 -15.22
N GLY A 42 31.59 9.53 -15.17
CA GLY A 42 30.55 9.77 -16.16
C GLY A 42 30.17 11.26 -16.29
N PHE A 43 30.00 11.96 -15.17
CA PHE A 43 29.73 13.40 -15.20
C PHE A 43 30.93 14.22 -15.67
N ALA A 44 32.15 13.87 -15.28
CA ALA A 44 33.36 14.59 -15.72
C ALA A 44 33.61 14.47 -17.22
N THR A 45 33.20 13.37 -17.85
CA THR A 45 33.35 13.14 -19.30
C THR A 45 32.17 13.61 -20.14
N SER A 46 31.06 14.02 -19.51
CA SER A 46 29.87 14.48 -20.22
C SER A 46 30.08 15.88 -20.83
N ASP A 47 29.59 16.10 -22.05
CA ASP A 47 29.59 17.44 -22.66
C ASP A 47 28.57 18.39 -22.01
N TYR A 48 27.43 17.85 -21.58
CA TYR A 48 26.37 18.59 -20.91
C TYR A 48 25.94 17.88 -19.64
N ILE A 49 25.67 18.67 -18.59
CA ILE A 49 25.10 18.18 -17.33
C ILE A 49 23.83 18.97 -17.07
N ILE A 50 22.73 18.25 -16.83
CA ILE A 50 21.41 18.82 -16.59
C ILE A 50 20.94 18.37 -15.22
N GLU A 51 20.52 19.32 -14.40
CA GLU A 51 19.98 19.08 -13.07
C GLU A 51 18.53 19.59 -13.00
N ASN A 52 17.63 18.73 -12.56
CA ASN A 52 16.22 19.06 -12.42
C ASN A 52 15.61 18.49 -11.15
N SER A 53 14.64 19.21 -10.62
CA SER A 53 13.77 18.75 -9.55
C SER A 53 12.35 18.66 -10.07
N PHE A 54 11.74 17.50 -9.91
CA PHE A 54 10.35 17.23 -10.29
C PHE A 54 9.55 16.84 -9.04
N SER A 55 8.26 17.13 -9.05
CA SER A 55 7.35 16.62 -8.03
C SER A 55 6.07 16.08 -8.66
N THR A 56 5.48 15.08 -8.00
CA THR A 56 4.16 14.56 -8.35
C THR A 56 3.29 14.56 -7.10
N PRO A 57 2.02 15.02 -7.18
CA PRO A 57 1.12 15.02 -6.05
C PRO A 57 0.65 13.59 -5.72
N SER A 58 0.05 13.43 -4.55
CA SER A 58 -0.78 12.27 -4.27
C SER A 58 -1.96 12.23 -5.25
N GLN A 59 -2.33 11.03 -5.73
CA GLN A 59 -3.44 10.91 -6.66
C GLN A 59 -4.21 9.61 -6.44
N HIS A 60 -5.52 9.76 -6.27
CA HIS A 60 -6.45 8.64 -6.23
C HIS A 60 -6.71 8.07 -7.64
N GLN A 61 -7.08 6.79 -7.69
CA GLN A 61 -7.26 5.99 -8.90
C GLN A 61 -8.52 6.37 -9.69
N GLY A 62 -9.53 6.89 -9.02
CA GLY A 62 -10.75 7.42 -9.65
C GLY A 62 -11.66 6.36 -10.27
N TYR A 63 -11.65 5.12 -9.76
CA TYR A 63 -12.66 4.11 -10.13
C TYR A 63 -14.06 4.54 -9.68
N ILE A 64 -15.07 4.26 -10.49
CA ILE A 64 -16.46 4.68 -10.23
C ILE A 64 -17.08 3.87 -9.10
N GLU A 65 -16.75 2.58 -9.01
CA GLU A 65 -17.19 1.72 -7.91
C GLU A 65 -16.30 1.94 -6.68
N PRO A 66 -16.80 2.44 -5.54
CA PRO A 66 -16.02 2.53 -4.31
C PRO A 66 -15.67 1.14 -3.75
N HIS A 67 -14.83 1.09 -2.71
CA HIS A 67 -14.60 -0.12 -1.96
C HIS A 67 -15.90 -0.64 -1.37
N SER A 68 -16.12 -1.95 -1.55
CA SER A 68 -17.23 -2.65 -0.94
C SER A 68 -16.88 -4.08 -0.62
N CYS A 69 -17.48 -4.58 0.45
CA CYS A 69 -17.37 -5.98 0.84
C CYS A 69 -18.65 -6.50 1.49
N LEU A 70 -18.82 -7.82 1.44
CA LEU A 70 -19.78 -8.60 2.21
C LEU A 70 -19.01 -9.70 2.91
N VAL A 71 -19.18 -9.80 4.22
CA VAL A 71 -18.61 -10.87 5.04
C VAL A 71 -19.73 -11.64 5.70
N SER A 72 -19.70 -12.97 5.57
CA SER A 72 -20.60 -13.89 6.24
C SER A 72 -19.79 -15.00 6.88
N ILE A 73 -20.08 -15.37 8.12
CA ILE A 73 -19.44 -16.51 8.78
C ILE A 73 -20.42 -17.68 8.69
N ASP A 74 -20.00 -18.81 8.11
CA ASP A 74 -20.86 -19.99 8.00
C ASP A 74 -20.90 -20.80 9.32
N ASP A 75 -21.78 -21.81 9.37
CA ASP A 75 -22.00 -22.65 10.56
C ASP A 75 -20.74 -23.42 10.99
N ASN A 76 -19.75 -23.59 10.09
CA ASN A 76 -18.47 -24.21 10.40
C ASN A 76 -17.44 -23.18 10.90
N GLY A 77 -17.78 -21.89 10.97
CA GLY A 77 -16.90 -20.81 11.37
C GLY A 77 -15.92 -20.36 10.27
N VAL A 78 -16.21 -20.64 8.99
CA VAL A 78 -15.40 -20.14 7.87
C VAL A 78 -15.94 -18.78 7.42
N ALA A 79 -15.04 -17.78 7.33
CA ALA A 79 -15.36 -16.46 6.83
C ALA A 79 -15.47 -16.47 5.30
N GLN A 80 -16.70 -16.31 4.79
CA GLN A 80 -17.02 -16.12 3.38
C GLN A 80 -16.99 -14.63 3.06
N ILE A 81 -16.13 -14.24 2.11
CA ILE A 81 -15.83 -12.83 1.82
C ILE A 81 -16.04 -12.57 0.34
N TRP A 82 -16.90 -11.64 -0.01
CA TRP A 82 -17.04 -11.08 -1.36
C TRP A 82 -16.59 -9.63 -1.28
N ALA A 83 -15.55 -9.25 -2.01
CA ALA A 83 -15.02 -7.90 -1.94
C ALA A 83 -14.58 -7.44 -3.32
N SER A 84 -14.71 -6.14 -3.60
CA SER A 84 -14.12 -5.50 -4.76
C SER A 84 -12.59 -5.49 -4.60
N CYS A 85 -11.93 -6.62 -4.86
CA CYS A 85 -10.50 -6.82 -4.64
C CYS A 85 -9.89 -7.63 -5.77
N LYS A 86 -8.82 -7.10 -6.39
CA LYS A 86 -8.17 -7.74 -7.54
C LYS A 86 -7.16 -8.82 -7.17
N VAL A 87 -6.79 -8.94 -5.91
CA VAL A 87 -5.72 -9.85 -5.42
C VAL A 87 -6.26 -10.80 -4.33
N PRO A 88 -7.25 -11.65 -4.64
CA PRO A 88 -7.98 -12.44 -3.62
C PRO A 88 -7.06 -13.34 -2.76
N PHE A 89 -6.01 -13.91 -3.35
CA PHE A 89 -5.04 -14.73 -2.61
C PHE A 89 -4.20 -13.92 -1.64
N GLN A 90 -3.72 -12.75 -2.06
CA GLN A 90 -2.91 -11.87 -1.22
C GLN A 90 -3.75 -11.27 -0.09
N VAL A 91 -5.00 -10.88 -0.37
CA VAL A 91 -5.92 -10.40 0.67
C VAL A 91 -6.25 -11.52 1.67
N ARG A 92 -6.44 -12.77 1.22
CA ARG A 92 -6.59 -13.90 2.15
C ARG A 92 -5.40 -14.05 3.09
N ASP A 93 -4.18 -13.88 2.58
CA ASP A 93 -2.96 -13.95 3.38
C ASP A 93 -2.87 -12.79 4.38
N GLN A 94 -3.20 -11.57 3.96
CA GLN A 94 -3.28 -10.40 4.84
C GLN A 94 -4.33 -10.59 5.95
N LEU A 95 -5.51 -11.09 5.59
CA LEU A 95 -6.61 -11.34 6.54
C LEU A 95 -6.26 -12.45 7.54
N SER A 96 -5.56 -13.50 7.10
CA SER A 96 -5.10 -14.56 8.01
C SER A 96 -4.23 -13.99 9.13
N VAL A 97 -3.31 -13.07 8.79
CA VAL A 97 -2.46 -12.39 9.78
C VAL A 97 -3.28 -11.41 10.62
N ALA A 98 -4.11 -10.56 10.00
CA ALA A 98 -4.85 -9.51 10.67
C ALA A 98 -5.93 -10.04 11.64
N LEU A 99 -6.60 -11.13 11.27
CA LEU A 99 -7.69 -11.74 12.04
C LEU A 99 -7.21 -12.84 12.99
N GLY A 100 -5.95 -13.28 12.88
CA GLY A 100 -5.42 -14.41 13.65
C GLY A 100 -6.06 -15.75 13.27
N LEU A 101 -6.59 -15.88 12.04
CA LEU A 101 -7.23 -17.09 11.54
C LEU A 101 -6.29 -17.86 10.61
N PRO A 102 -6.32 -19.20 10.62
CA PRO A 102 -5.64 -19.97 9.58
C PRO A 102 -6.32 -19.74 8.21
N LYS A 103 -5.55 -19.83 7.13
CA LYS A 103 -6.01 -19.48 5.77
C LYS A 103 -7.19 -20.31 5.28
N ASP A 104 -7.36 -21.53 5.78
CA ASP A 104 -8.48 -22.44 5.48
C ASP A 104 -9.80 -22.02 6.14
N ARG A 105 -9.75 -21.13 7.14
CA ARG A 105 -10.93 -20.48 7.76
C ARG A 105 -11.34 -19.20 7.04
N ILE A 106 -10.69 -18.85 5.94
CA ILE A 106 -10.98 -17.64 5.15
C ILE A 106 -11.16 -18.04 3.68
N ARG A 107 -12.35 -17.77 3.14
CA ARG A 107 -12.68 -17.98 1.74
C ARG A 107 -13.05 -16.65 1.08
N VAL A 108 -12.16 -16.18 0.20
CA VAL A 108 -12.39 -15.01 -0.65
C VAL A 108 -13.02 -15.48 -1.96
N ASN A 109 -14.23 -15.01 -2.23
CA ASN A 109 -15.03 -15.32 -3.40
C ASN A 109 -14.90 -14.17 -4.41
N PRO A 110 -14.33 -14.40 -5.60
CA PRO A 110 -14.20 -13.38 -6.62
C PRO A 110 -15.56 -12.82 -7.07
N VAL A 111 -15.61 -11.52 -7.30
CA VAL A 111 -16.77 -10.80 -7.84
C VAL A 111 -16.34 -9.90 -8.99
N ALA A 112 -17.29 -9.38 -9.76
CA ALA A 112 -17.00 -8.30 -10.71
C ALA A 112 -16.49 -7.06 -9.96
N ILE A 113 -15.54 -6.34 -10.56
CA ILE A 113 -14.88 -5.17 -9.96
C ILE A 113 -15.02 -3.99 -10.91
N GLY A 114 -15.63 -2.91 -10.44
CA GLY A 114 -15.88 -1.66 -11.18
C GLY A 114 -14.69 -0.71 -11.26
N GLY A 115 -13.50 -1.24 -11.52
CA GLY A 115 -12.24 -0.51 -11.60
C GLY A 115 -11.32 -0.73 -10.40
N ASP A 116 -10.01 -0.63 -10.63
CA ASP A 116 -8.96 -0.86 -9.62
C ASP A 116 -7.80 0.14 -9.78
N TYR A 117 -7.12 0.10 -10.92
CA TYR A 117 -5.94 0.92 -11.23
C TYR A 117 -4.87 0.92 -10.11
N GLY A 118 -4.78 -0.19 -9.35
CA GLY A 118 -3.87 -0.36 -8.22
C GLY A 118 -4.43 -0.01 -6.83
N GLY A 119 -5.66 0.48 -6.70
CA GLY A 119 -6.23 0.91 -5.42
C GLY A 119 -6.93 -0.19 -4.61
N LYS A 120 -7.40 -1.26 -5.26
CA LYS A 120 -8.18 -2.36 -4.65
C LYS A 120 -7.32 -3.60 -4.39
N GLY A 121 -6.16 -3.37 -3.77
CA GLY A 121 -5.14 -4.38 -3.47
C GLY A 121 -4.99 -4.73 -1.98
N SER A 122 -5.74 -4.07 -1.11
CA SER A 122 -5.63 -4.17 0.36
C SER A 122 -6.89 -4.82 0.95
N ALA A 123 -6.77 -5.37 2.17
CA ALA A 123 -7.90 -5.90 2.92
C ALA A 123 -8.90 -4.82 3.37
N MET A 124 -8.47 -3.55 3.48
CA MET A 124 -9.32 -2.37 3.73
C MET A 124 -10.39 -2.56 4.84
N ASP A 125 -11.67 -2.49 4.49
CA ASP A 125 -12.86 -2.57 5.35
C ASP A 125 -13.26 -4.00 5.74
N ILE A 126 -12.69 -5.01 5.08
CA ILE A 126 -13.01 -6.43 5.33
C ILE A 126 -12.80 -6.85 6.79
N PRO A 127 -11.71 -6.47 7.51
CA PRO A 127 -11.56 -6.83 8.92
C PRO A 127 -12.66 -6.26 9.81
N VAL A 128 -13.13 -5.05 9.52
CA VAL A 128 -14.22 -4.42 10.28
C VAL A 128 -15.52 -5.19 10.05
N ALA A 129 -15.86 -5.47 8.79
CA ALA A 129 -17.02 -6.29 8.44
C ALA A 129 -16.98 -7.69 9.09
N TYR A 130 -15.80 -8.31 9.14
CA TYR A 130 -15.60 -9.60 9.81
C TYR A 130 -15.92 -9.53 11.32
N PHE A 131 -15.36 -8.57 12.05
CA PHE A 131 -15.61 -8.48 13.50
C PHE A 131 -17.07 -8.13 13.81
N LEU A 132 -17.73 -7.33 12.96
CA LEU A 132 -19.16 -7.06 13.08
C LEU A 132 -19.99 -8.31 12.78
N ALA A 133 -19.66 -9.08 11.74
CA ALA A 133 -20.34 -10.34 11.43
C ALA A 133 -20.17 -11.36 12.57
N LEU A 134 -18.97 -11.45 13.13
CA LEU A 134 -18.68 -12.30 14.29
C LEU A 134 -19.49 -11.89 15.52
N LYS A 135 -19.59 -10.59 15.79
CA LYS A 135 -20.30 -10.07 16.96
C LYS A 135 -21.81 -10.21 16.85
N THR A 136 -22.35 -10.03 15.65
CA THR A 136 -23.79 -10.03 15.39
C THR A 136 -24.33 -11.41 15.05
N GLY A 137 -23.50 -12.33 14.55
CA GLY A 137 -23.93 -13.61 13.99
C GLY A 137 -24.68 -13.47 12.65
N HIS A 138 -24.59 -12.32 11.99
CA HIS A 138 -25.29 -12.04 10.74
C HIS A 138 -24.30 -11.59 9.65
N PRO A 139 -24.62 -11.80 8.35
CA PRO A 139 -23.83 -11.24 7.27
C PRO A 139 -23.77 -9.71 7.35
N VAL A 140 -22.58 -9.14 7.14
CA VAL A 140 -22.35 -7.69 7.17
C VAL A 140 -21.85 -7.22 5.82
N LYS A 141 -22.56 -6.25 5.23
CA LYS A 141 -22.16 -5.56 4.00
C LYS A 141 -21.66 -4.16 4.34
N MET A 142 -20.50 -3.80 3.82
CA MET A 142 -19.96 -2.44 3.85
C MET A 142 -19.80 -1.94 2.42
N VAL A 143 -20.22 -0.70 2.18
CA VAL A 143 -20.02 0.02 0.92
C VAL A 143 -19.58 1.40 1.33
N MET A 144 -18.36 1.79 0.97
CA MET A 144 -17.89 3.14 1.24
C MET A 144 -18.67 4.14 0.38
N ASP A 145 -18.95 5.31 0.93
CA ASP A 145 -19.22 6.47 0.10
C ASP A 145 -17.92 6.99 -0.52
N TYR A 146 -18.05 7.94 -1.45
CA TYR A 146 -16.90 8.43 -2.20
C TYR A 146 -16.00 9.36 -1.39
N LEU A 147 -16.51 9.96 -0.30
CA LEU A 147 -15.72 10.77 0.61
C LEU A 147 -14.86 9.87 1.51
N GLU A 148 -15.43 8.77 2.00
CA GLU A 148 -14.73 7.72 2.71
C GLU A 148 -13.64 7.11 1.83
N GLU A 149 -13.95 6.84 0.55
CA GLU A 149 -12.98 6.34 -0.42
C GLU A 149 -11.77 7.27 -0.57
N PHE A 150 -12.01 8.58 -0.78
CA PHE A 150 -10.91 9.54 -0.93
C PHE A 150 -10.11 9.77 0.35
N THR A 151 -10.72 9.54 1.52
CA THR A 151 -10.09 9.81 2.82
C THR A 151 -9.33 8.59 3.35
N ALA A 152 -9.88 7.40 3.17
CA ALA A 152 -9.35 6.15 3.71
C ALA A 152 -8.63 5.28 2.67
N GLY A 153 -8.87 5.50 1.38
CA GLY A 153 -8.28 4.76 0.28
C GLY A 153 -6.76 4.88 0.21
N ASN A 154 -6.16 4.11 -0.71
CA ASN A 154 -4.71 4.05 -0.88
C ASN A 154 -4.28 4.76 -2.19
N PRO A 155 -4.14 6.10 -2.20
CA PRO A 155 -3.72 6.82 -3.38
C PRO A 155 -2.25 6.55 -3.70
N ARG A 156 -1.83 6.88 -4.92
CA ARG A 156 -0.41 6.92 -5.26
C ARG A 156 0.28 7.96 -4.37
N HIS A 157 1.41 7.58 -3.79
CA HIS A 157 2.28 8.47 -3.01
C HIS A 157 2.73 9.70 -3.83
N SER A 158 2.76 10.86 -3.17
CA SER A 158 3.48 12.01 -3.68
C SER A 158 4.99 11.74 -3.69
N ALA A 159 5.70 12.30 -4.66
CA ALA A 159 7.15 12.13 -4.76
C ALA A 159 7.82 13.45 -5.12
N VAL A 160 9.03 13.64 -4.60
CA VAL A 160 9.98 14.65 -5.07
C VAL A 160 11.19 13.89 -5.63
N LYS A 161 11.60 14.24 -6.85
CA LYS A 161 12.66 13.54 -7.58
C LYS A 161 13.70 14.58 -7.99
N ASN A 162 14.92 14.40 -7.51
CA ASN A 162 16.06 15.19 -7.96
C ASN A 162 16.87 14.32 -8.92
N LEU A 163 17.01 14.78 -10.16
CA LEU A 163 17.75 14.08 -11.21
C LEU A 163 18.92 14.93 -11.67
N LYS A 164 20.06 14.26 -11.83
CA LYS A 164 21.26 14.80 -12.46
C LYS A 164 21.66 13.87 -13.59
N THR A 165 21.69 14.39 -14.81
CA THR A 165 21.93 13.61 -16.02
C THR A 165 23.09 14.23 -16.80
N GLY A 166 24.07 13.40 -17.15
CA GLY A 166 25.15 13.76 -18.07
C GLY A 166 24.85 13.20 -19.46
N VAL A 167 25.15 13.96 -20.50
CA VAL A 167 24.94 13.57 -21.90
C VAL A 167 26.05 14.13 -22.79
N MET A 168 26.45 13.36 -23.80
CA MET A 168 27.41 13.76 -24.82
C MET A 168 26.72 14.62 -25.90
N LYS A 169 27.50 15.38 -26.68
CA LYS A 169 26.93 16.22 -27.76
C LYS A 169 26.18 15.45 -28.84
N ASP A 170 26.54 14.20 -29.06
CA ASP A 170 25.89 13.30 -30.01
C ASP A 170 24.66 12.58 -29.43
N GLY A 171 24.31 12.83 -28.16
CA GLY A 171 23.12 12.31 -27.50
C GLY A 171 23.31 11.00 -26.73
N HIS A 172 24.56 10.52 -26.62
CA HIS A 172 24.91 9.37 -25.77
C HIS A 172 24.92 9.70 -24.27
#